data_AF-A0A953MCJ7-F1
#
_entry.id   AF-A0A953MCJ7-F1
#
_cell.length_a   1.000
_cell.length_b   1.000
_cell.length_c   1.000
_cell.angle_alpha   90.00
_cell.angle_beta   90.00
_cell.angle_gamma   90.00
#
_symmetry.space_group_name_H-M   'P 1'
#
loop_
_entity.id
_entity.type
_entity.pdbx_description
1 polymer ?
#
loop_
_entity_poly.entity_id
_entity_poly.type
_entity_poly.pdbx_seq_one_letter_code
_entity_poly.pdbx_strand_id
1 'polypeptide(L)'
;MAERSSKIATGCGIGCGVVAIIIIVVGVLVYNYVKDTVQNVEQIEEISKTLTEKFGREEDFVPVFEQPKFEERLNLFLNLRDTLNVRSTKFYENFSELVDTISGEKKDKNFWESIGLINTGISVVPEMIKYYSNRNTLLLDYGMSLGEYYFYYIVSYFSYLKKSPGDGPPIKIFEDDHAQQDGVTLDLEVKDEKAEDVIAMRNFDLAQKVNYLFKNFLNNYIQSSADSEFSQLVKSEYELLNQERTRIPWEEGLPETLVSIMEEVKEKIESTYVAVINPIELNSIKQKLHK
;
A
#
# COMPACT_ATOMS: atom_id res chain seq x y z
N MET A 1 -29.55 -64.01 16.92
CA MET A 1 -28.80 -63.19 15.94
C MET A 1 -29.32 -61.74 15.87
N ALA A 2 -29.76 -61.13 16.97
CA ALA A 2 -30.37 -59.78 16.95
C ALA A 2 -29.55 -58.68 17.67
N GLU A 3 -28.37 -59.00 18.23
CA GLU A 3 -27.61 -58.05 19.06
C GLU A 3 -26.49 -57.28 18.35
N ARG A 4 -26.18 -57.56 17.08
CA ARG A 4 -25.11 -56.85 16.35
C ARG A 4 -25.56 -55.62 15.55
N SER A 5 -26.86 -55.37 15.39
CA SER A 5 -27.37 -54.29 14.53
C SER A 5 -27.48 -52.93 15.22
N SER A 6 -27.64 -52.87 16.55
CA SER A 6 -27.85 -51.59 17.29
C SER A 6 -26.57 -50.77 17.50
N LYS A 7 -25.38 -51.38 17.41
CA LYS A 7 -24.10 -50.68 17.65
C LYS A 7 -23.62 -49.85 16.44
N ILE A 8 -24.15 -50.10 15.24
CA ILE A 8 -23.76 -49.37 14.02
C ILE A 8 -24.59 -48.09 13.85
N ALA A 9 -25.86 -48.08 14.26
CA ALA A 9 -26.73 -46.92 14.15
C ALA A 9 -26.31 -45.75 15.07
N THR A 10 -25.81 -46.04 16.28
CA THR A 10 -25.36 -45.02 17.24
C THR A 10 -24.07 -44.31 16.80
N GLY A 11 -23.23 -44.97 16.00
CA GLY A 11 -21.99 -44.39 15.48
C GLY A 11 -22.20 -43.31 14.40
N CYS A 12 -23.26 -43.41 13.61
CA CYS A 12 -23.57 -42.44 12.54
C CYS A 12 -24.06 -41.09 13.12
N GLY A 13 -24.87 -41.13 14.18
CA GLY A 13 -25.40 -39.92 14.82
C GLY A 13 -24.32 -39.05 15.47
N ILE A 14 -23.31 -39.66 16.12
CA ILE A 14 -22.20 -38.92 16.74
C ILE A 14 -21.32 -38.27 15.67
N GLY A 15 -21.05 -38.97 14.56
CA GLY A 15 -20.28 -38.41 13.44
C GLY A 15 -20.95 -37.19 12.82
N CYS A 16 -22.25 -37.27 12.50
CA CYS A 16 -22.99 -36.13 11.95
C CYS A 16 -23.10 -34.95 12.94
N GLY A 17 -23.26 -35.24 14.24
CA GLY A 17 -23.29 -34.20 15.27
C GLY A 17 -21.97 -33.42 15.38
N VAL A 18 -20.84 -34.12 15.35
CA VAL A 18 -19.50 -33.48 15.41
C VAL A 18 -19.26 -32.61 14.17
N VAL A 19 -19.60 -33.10 12.97
CA VAL A 19 -19.46 -32.33 11.73
C VAL A 19 -20.32 -31.08 11.75
N ALA A 20 -21.57 -31.17 12.20
CA ALA A 20 -22.45 -30.00 12.31
C ALA A 20 -21.91 -28.95 13.28
N ILE A 21 -21.36 -29.37 14.43
CA ILE A 21 -20.72 -28.46 15.39
C ILE A 21 -19.50 -27.78 14.77
N ILE A 22 -18.64 -28.51 14.06
CA ILE A 22 -17.48 -27.94 13.37
C ILE A 22 -17.91 -26.87 12.36
N ILE A 23 -18.93 -27.14 11.55
CA ILE A 23 -19.45 -26.19 10.57
C ILE A 23 -19.98 -24.93 11.26
N ILE A 24 -20.71 -25.06 12.37
CA ILE A 24 -21.23 -23.92 13.13
C ILE A 24 -20.08 -23.09 13.71
N VAL A 25 -19.09 -23.72 14.33
CA VAL A 25 -17.93 -23.03 14.92
C VAL A 25 -17.15 -22.30 13.84
N VAL A 26 -16.85 -22.95 12.71
CA VAL A 26 -16.17 -22.31 11.56
C VAL A 26 -17.01 -21.15 11.03
N GLY A 27 -18.32 -21.32 10.90
CA GLY A 27 -19.23 -20.26 10.44
C GLY A 27 -19.22 -19.03 11.35
N VAL A 28 -19.22 -19.22 12.67
CA VAL A 28 -19.15 -18.12 13.65
C VAL A 28 -17.79 -17.41 13.59
N LEU A 29 -16.69 -18.16 13.46
CA LEU A 29 -15.34 -17.58 13.33
C LEU A 29 -15.20 -16.74 12.06
N VAL A 30 -15.66 -17.28 10.92
CA VAL A 30 -15.66 -16.56 9.63
C VAL A 30 -16.55 -15.31 9.71
N TYR A 31 -17.74 -15.42 10.30
CA TYR A 31 -18.65 -14.29 10.46
C TYR A 31 -18.03 -13.15 11.29
N ASN A 32 -17.44 -13.47 12.45
CA ASN A 32 -16.80 -12.46 13.30
C ASN A 32 -15.60 -11.81 12.60
N TYR A 33 -14.78 -12.61 11.91
CA TYR A 33 -13.64 -12.10 11.15
C TYR A 33 -14.06 -11.15 10.01
N VAL A 34 -15.09 -11.52 9.24
CA VAL A 34 -15.64 -10.67 8.16
C VAL A 34 -16.21 -9.38 8.76
N LYS A 35 -16.95 -9.47 9.87
CA LYS A 35 -17.54 -8.32 10.54
C LYS A 35 -16.48 -7.31 11.01
N ASP A 36 -15.42 -7.77 11.68
CA ASP A 36 -14.34 -6.89 12.15
C ASP A 36 -13.63 -6.23 10.96
N THR A 37 -13.42 -6.97 9.87
CA THR A 37 -12.83 -6.43 8.64
C THR A 37 -13.69 -5.33 8.02
N VAL A 38 -15.01 -5.56 7.91
CA VAL A 38 -15.96 -4.57 7.39
C VAL A 38 -15.97 -3.30 8.22
N GLN A 39 -15.99 -3.41 9.56
CA GLN A 39 -15.96 -2.24 10.45
C GLN A 39 -14.66 -1.43 10.29
N ASN A 40 -13.52 -2.10 10.11
CA ASN A 40 -12.26 -1.40 9.87
C ASN A 40 -12.23 -0.70 8.50
N VAL A 41 -12.86 -1.29 7.47
CA VAL A 41 -12.99 -0.65 6.15
C VAL A 41 -13.85 0.61 6.24
N GLU A 42 -15.01 0.54 6.90
CA GLU A 42 -15.89 1.70 7.12
C GLU A 42 -15.15 2.84 7.83
N GLN A 43 -14.32 2.52 8.83
CA GLN A 43 -13.48 3.52 9.51
C GLN A 43 -12.45 4.16 8.57
N ILE A 44 -11.80 3.36 7.71
CA ILE A 44 -10.84 3.90 6.72
C ILE A 44 -11.54 4.85 5.75
N GLU A 45 -12.74 4.51 5.30
CA GLU A 45 -13.53 5.38 4.44
C GLU A 45 -13.89 6.69 5.12
N GLU A 46 -14.36 6.64 6.38
CA GLU A 46 -14.68 7.84 7.15
C GLU A 46 -13.47 8.74 7.36
N ILE A 47 -12.32 8.15 7.71
CA ILE A 47 -11.06 8.88 7.88
C ILE A 47 -10.56 9.44 6.53
N SER A 48 -10.64 8.65 5.46
CA SER A 48 -10.25 9.07 4.10
C SER A 48 -11.11 10.23 3.62
N LYS A 49 -12.43 10.12 3.80
CA LYS A 49 -13.39 11.20 3.52
C LYS A 49 -13.05 12.45 4.33
N THR A 50 -12.76 12.30 5.62
CA THR A 50 -12.36 13.42 6.49
C THR A 50 -11.07 14.08 5.99
N LEU A 51 -10.08 13.30 5.56
CA LEU A 51 -8.85 13.82 4.94
C LEU A 51 -9.17 14.61 3.67
N THR A 52 -9.99 14.06 2.77
CA THR A 52 -10.37 14.73 1.52
C THR A 52 -11.18 16.00 1.76
N GLU A 53 -12.14 15.98 2.70
CA GLU A 53 -12.92 17.15 3.07
C GLU A 53 -12.07 18.25 3.69
N LYS A 54 -11.07 17.87 4.51
CA LYS A 54 -10.22 18.83 5.22
C LYS A 54 -9.08 19.38 4.36
N PHE A 55 -8.51 18.57 3.47
CA PHE A 55 -7.26 18.90 2.76
C PHE A 55 -7.34 18.83 1.23
N GLY A 56 -8.47 18.40 0.65
CA GLY A 56 -8.62 18.20 -0.79
C GLY A 56 -8.25 16.79 -1.26
N ARG A 57 -8.43 16.51 -2.55
CA ARG A 57 -8.08 15.21 -3.14
C ARG A 57 -6.56 15.07 -3.27
N GLU A 58 -6.07 13.84 -3.43
CA GLU A 58 -4.63 13.61 -3.56
C GLU A 58 -4.00 14.44 -4.69
N GLU A 59 -4.64 14.53 -5.86
CA GLU A 59 -4.16 15.26 -7.04
C GLU A 59 -4.27 16.79 -6.95
N ASP A 60 -5.04 17.33 -6.01
CA ASP A 60 -5.25 18.78 -5.85
C ASP A 60 -4.13 19.43 -5.03
N PHE A 61 -3.19 18.65 -4.51
CA PHE A 61 -2.11 19.16 -3.67
C PHE A 61 -1.20 20.13 -4.45
N VAL A 62 -0.84 21.23 -3.78
CA VAL A 62 0.11 22.24 -4.26
C VAL A 62 1.41 22.08 -3.45
N PRO A 63 2.50 21.58 -4.04
CA PRO A 63 3.76 21.42 -3.32
C PRO A 63 4.36 22.80 -2.96
N VAL A 64 5.05 22.84 -1.83
CA VAL A 64 5.80 24.02 -1.37
C VAL A 64 7.27 23.70 -1.55
N PHE A 65 7.99 24.50 -2.33
CA PHE A 65 9.42 24.28 -2.58
C PHE A 65 10.32 25.31 -1.89
N GLU A 66 9.72 26.39 -1.38
CA GLU A 66 10.43 27.47 -0.73
C GLU A 66 10.88 27.10 0.68
N GLN A 67 12.14 27.42 1.00
CA GLN A 67 12.64 27.38 2.36
C GLN A 67 12.05 28.54 3.20
N PRO A 68 11.86 28.36 4.52
CA PRO A 68 12.12 27.14 5.29
C PRO A 68 10.97 26.11 5.23
N LYS A 69 9.85 26.46 4.58
CA LYS A 69 8.63 25.65 4.62
C LYS A 69 8.82 24.23 4.07
N PHE A 70 9.56 24.06 2.98
CA PHE A 70 9.84 22.72 2.44
C PHE A 70 10.50 21.82 3.48
N GLU A 71 11.51 22.35 4.20
CA GLU A 71 12.24 21.63 5.25
C GLU A 71 11.34 21.27 6.43
N GLU A 72 10.52 22.21 6.91
CA GLU A 72 9.57 21.98 8.00
C GLU A 72 8.58 20.85 7.66
N ARG A 73 8.03 20.87 6.44
CA ARG A 73 7.07 19.87 5.97
C ARG A 73 7.73 18.52 5.66
N LEU A 74 8.96 18.50 5.15
CA LEU A 74 9.77 17.28 5.02
C LEU A 74 10.02 16.62 6.37
N ASN A 75 10.43 17.40 7.38
CA ASN A 75 10.64 16.89 8.74
C ASN A 75 9.35 16.32 9.34
N LEU A 76 8.21 16.97 9.08
CA LEU A 76 6.90 16.48 9.47
C LEU A 76 6.58 15.13 8.81
N PHE A 77 6.84 15.00 7.51
CA PHE A 77 6.71 13.73 6.77
C PHE A 77 7.59 12.64 7.40
N LEU A 78 8.87 12.92 7.67
CA LEU A 78 9.78 11.93 8.25
C LEU A 78 9.36 11.51 9.67
N ASN A 79 8.85 12.42 10.49
CA ASN A 79 8.31 12.08 11.82
C ASN A 79 7.04 11.21 11.73
N LEU A 80 6.18 11.47 10.74
CA LEU A 80 5.02 10.62 10.46
C LEU A 80 5.48 9.22 10.04
N ARG A 81 6.47 9.12 9.15
CA ARG A 81 7.08 7.86 8.69
C ARG A 81 7.69 7.06 9.84
N ASP A 82 8.45 7.70 10.72
CA ASP A 82 9.01 7.06 11.92
C ASP A 82 7.89 6.44 12.78
N THR A 83 6.84 7.22 13.04
CA THR A 83 5.70 6.77 13.85
C THR A 83 4.96 5.61 13.17
N LEU A 84 4.78 5.69 11.86
CA LEU A 84 4.15 4.64 11.06
C LEU A 84 4.98 3.36 11.05
N ASN A 85 6.31 3.47 10.95
CA ASN A 85 7.24 2.34 10.96
C ASN A 85 7.20 1.57 12.29
N VAL A 86 7.14 2.28 13.43
CA VAL A 86 6.99 1.65 14.75
C VAL A 86 5.66 0.88 14.85
N ARG A 87 4.58 1.42 14.28
CA ARG A 87 3.27 0.74 14.28
C ARG A 87 3.22 -0.43 13.28
N SER A 88 4.06 -0.39 12.24
CA SER A 88 4.07 -1.35 11.14
C SER A 88 5.08 -2.49 11.31
N THR A 89 5.85 -2.53 12.41
CA THR A 89 6.84 -3.60 12.63
C THR A 89 6.22 -4.99 12.58
N LYS A 90 5.05 -5.19 13.22
CA LYS A 90 4.32 -6.47 13.16
C LYS A 90 3.83 -6.80 11.75
N PHE A 91 3.44 -5.78 10.98
CA PHE A 91 3.09 -5.98 9.58
C PHE A 91 4.29 -6.48 8.78
N TYR A 92 5.47 -5.87 8.98
CA TYR A 92 6.70 -6.28 8.30
C TYR A 92 7.10 -7.72 8.63
N GLU A 93 7.03 -8.10 9.91
CA GLU A 93 7.34 -9.46 10.36
C GLU A 93 6.39 -10.49 9.72
N ASN A 94 5.08 -10.27 9.85
CA ASN A 94 4.06 -11.18 9.30
C ASN A 94 4.13 -11.28 7.77
N PHE A 95 4.39 -10.15 7.11
CA PHE A 95 4.42 -10.09 5.67
C PHE A 95 5.73 -10.66 5.11
N SER A 96 6.87 -10.49 5.79
CA SER A 96 8.11 -11.17 5.44
C SER A 96 7.97 -12.69 5.60
N GLU A 97 7.38 -13.16 6.70
CA GLU A 97 7.14 -14.59 6.93
C GLU A 97 6.24 -15.20 5.84
N LEU A 98 5.22 -14.47 5.42
CA LEU A 98 4.39 -14.85 4.28
C LEU A 98 5.22 -14.97 3.00
N VAL A 99 6.02 -13.96 2.68
CA VAL A 99 6.82 -13.92 1.44
C VAL A 99 7.84 -15.07 1.43
N ASP A 100 8.47 -15.38 2.56
CA ASP A 100 9.40 -16.50 2.70
C ASP A 100 8.69 -17.85 2.51
N THR A 101 7.45 -17.95 3.00
CA THR A 101 6.60 -19.14 2.84
C THR A 101 6.20 -19.34 1.38
N ILE A 102 5.84 -18.27 0.67
CA ILE A 102 5.46 -18.31 -0.74
C ILE A 102 6.67 -18.58 -1.65
N SER A 103 7.83 -18.00 -1.34
CA SER A 103 9.04 -18.09 -2.18
C SER A 103 9.69 -19.47 -2.18
N GLY A 104 9.18 -20.42 -1.39
CA GLY A 104 9.58 -21.84 -1.48
C GLY A 104 10.99 -22.14 -0.99
N GLU A 105 11.62 -21.26 -0.21
CA GLU A 105 12.92 -21.56 0.42
C GLU A 105 12.80 -22.66 1.48
N LYS A 106 11.59 -22.92 2.02
CA LYS A 106 11.30 -24.09 2.86
C LYS A 106 10.66 -25.22 2.05
N LYS A 107 11.49 -25.93 1.27
CA LYS A 107 11.12 -27.16 0.54
C LYS A 107 10.90 -28.36 1.49
N ASP A 108 9.77 -28.41 2.18
CA ASP A 108 9.19 -29.70 2.56
C ASP A 108 7.95 -29.93 1.70
N LYS A 109 7.86 -31.14 1.14
CA LYS A 109 6.92 -31.51 0.08
C LYS A 109 5.82 -32.42 0.66
N ASN A 110 4.64 -31.90 0.94
CA ASN A 110 3.42 -32.68 1.10
C ASN A 110 2.17 -31.91 0.63
N PHE A 111 1.40 -32.53 -0.25
CA PHE A 111 0.25 -32.02 -1.02
C PHE A 111 -0.95 -31.44 -0.20
N TRP A 112 -1.02 -31.63 1.11
CA TRP A 112 -1.95 -30.88 1.99
C TRP A 112 -1.43 -29.46 2.34
N GLU A 113 -0.15 -29.18 2.09
CA GLU A 113 0.51 -27.89 2.27
C GLU A 113 0.18 -26.90 1.14
N SER A 114 -0.30 -27.38 -0.02
CA SER A 114 -0.70 -26.53 -1.16
C SER A 114 -2.15 -26.03 -1.08
N ILE A 115 -3.03 -26.69 -0.30
CA ILE A 115 -4.39 -26.19 -0.01
C ILE A 115 -4.34 -25.04 1.03
N GLY A 116 -3.24 -24.91 1.78
CA GLY A 116 -3.01 -23.84 2.76
C GLY A 116 -2.64 -22.48 2.16
N LEU A 117 -2.17 -22.43 0.90
CA LEU A 117 -1.79 -21.18 0.23
C LEU A 117 -2.98 -20.24 -0.05
N ILE A 118 -4.20 -20.78 -0.14
CA ILE A 118 -5.44 -19.99 -0.24
C ILE A 118 -5.74 -19.22 1.06
N ASN A 119 -5.23 -19.66 2.22
CA ASN A 119 -5.45 -18.98 3.50
C ASN A 119 -4.41 -17.88 3.81
N THR A 120 -3.26 -17.86 3.14
CA THR A 120 -2.18 -16.94 3.48
C THR A 120 -2.35 -15.56 2.84
N GLY A 121 -3.07 -15.45 1.71
CA GLY A 121 -3.52 -14.14 1.19
C GLY A 121 -4.54 -13.46 2.12
N ILE A 122 -5.43 -14.24 2.75
CA ILE A 122 -6.46 -13.72 3.66
C ILE A 122 -5.85 -13.06 4.90
N SER A 123 -4.67 -13.46 5.37
CA SER A 123 -4.09 -12.90 6.60
C SER A 123 -3.44 -11.52 6.45
N VAL A 124 -3.04 -11.12 5.23
CA VAL A 124 -2.37 -9.83 4.98
C VAL A 124 -3.36 -8.68 4.87
N VAL A 125 -4.53 -8.95 4.28
CA VAL A 125 -5.55 -7.92 4.03
C VAL A 125 -5.92 -7.15 5.30
N PRO A 126 -6.21 -7.78 6.46
CA PRO A 126 -6.46 -7.05 7.70
C PRO A 126 -5.32 -6.15 8.14
N GLU A 127 -4.07 -6.58 7.95
CA GLU A 127 -2.93 -5.76 8.35
C GLU A 127 -2.67 -4.62 7.38
N MET A 128 -2.94 -4.80 6.08
CA MET A 128 -2.97 -3.69 5.12
C MET A 128 -4.06 -2.67 5.48
N ILE A 129 -5.26 -3.14 5.82
CA ILE A 129 -6.37 -2.28 6.29
C ILE A 129 -5.91 -1.50 7.53
N LYS A 130 -5.33 -2.16 8.54
CA LYS A 130 -4.77 -1.49 9.72
C LYS A 130 -3.68 -0.49 9.35
N TYR A 131 -2.80 -0.83 8.42
CA TYR A 131 -1.75 0.07 7.93
C TYR A 131 -2.37 1.34 7.33
N TYR A 132 -3.36 1.21 6.44
CA TYR A 132 -4.05 2.36 5.85
C TYR A 132 -4.79 3.21 6.87
N SER A 133 -5.47 2.58 7.83
CA SER A 133 -6.14 3.27 8.94
C SER A 133 -5.13 4.06 9.78
N ASN A 134 -3.99 3.44 10.14
CA ASN A 134 -2.92 4.08 10.88
C ASN A 134 -2.29 5.25 10.11
N ARG A 135 -1.98 5.06 8.82
CA ARG A 135 -1.44 6.11 7.97
C ARG A 135 -2.40 7.29 7.91
N ASN A 136 -3.67 7.04 7.59
CA ASN A 136 -4.66 8.09 7.41
C ASN A 136 -4.97 8.83 8.73
N THR A 137 -4.99 8.12 9.87
CA THR A 137 -5.11 8.73 11.19
C THR A 137 -3.92 9.64 11.49
N LEU A 138 -2.69 9.16 11.25
CA LEU A 138 -1.48 9.96 11.45
C LEU A 138 -1.44 11.17 10.52
N LEU A 139 -1.92 11.06 9.28
CA LEU A 139 -2.05 12.18 8.37
C LEU A 139 -2.98 13.27 8.95
N LEU A 140 -4.11 12.89 9.56
CA LEU A 140 -4.98 13.83 10.25
C LEU A 140 -4.29 14.48 11.46
N ASP A 141 -3.61 13.68 12.28
CA ASP A 141 -2.92 14.13 13.50
C ASP A 141 -1.79 15.11 13.19
N TYR A 142 -1.03 14.86 12.12
CA TYR A 142 0.09 15.69 11.69
C TYR A 142 -0.36 16.86 10.81
N GLY A 143 -1.64 16.90 10.41
CA GLY A 143 -2.15 17.95 9.52
C GLY A 143 -1.51 17.90 8.13
N MET A 144 -1.41 16.70 7.57
CA MET A 144 -0.82 16.42 6.26
C MET A 144 -1.86 15.80 5.35
N SER A 145 -1.97 16.31 4.12
CA SER A 145 -2.86 15.72 3.11
C SER A 145 -2.28 14.41 2.55
N LEU A 146 -3.12 13.58 1.93
CA LEU A 146 -2.61 12.38 1.26
C LEU A 146 -1.74 12.73 0.03
N GLY A 147 -2.09 13.80 -0.70
CA GLY A 147 -1.28 14.30 -1.82
C GLY A 147 0.09 14.80 -1.38
N GLU A 148 0.16 15.49 -0.24
CA GLU A 148 1.40 15.93 0.37
C GLU A 148 2.28 14.76 0.80
N TYR A 149 1.69 13.75 1.43
CA TYR A 149 2.39 12.51 1.78
C TYR A 149 3.00 11.85 0.55
N TYR A 150 2.23 11.72 -0.55
CA TYR A 150 2.74 11.16 -1.80
C TYR A 150 3.84 12.00 -2.42
N PHE A 151 3.71 13.33 -2.41
CA PHE A 151 4.76 14.23 -2.90
C PHE A 151 6.08 13.99 -2.17
N TYR A 152 6.09 14.02 -0.83
CA TYR A 152 7.32 13.81 -0.07
C TYR A 152 7.85 12.37 -0.19
N TYR A 153 6.97 11.36 -0.26
CA TYR A 153 7.38 9.98 -0.52
C TYR A 153 8.14 9.85 -1.85
N ILE A 154 7.56 10.41 -2.93
CA ILE A 154 8.14 10.35 -4.27
C ILE A 154 9.47 11.10 -4.33
N VAL A 155 9.51 12.36 -3.85
CA VAL A 155 10.73 13.18 -3.86
C VAL A 155 11.84 12.52 -3.04
N SER A 156 11.50 12.00 -1.86
CA SER A 156 12.50 11.44 -0.95
C SER A 156 13.04 10.10 -1.40
N TYR A 157 12.16 9.17 -1.78
CA TYR A 157 12.58 7.81 -2.04
C TYR A 157 12.90 7.55 -3.51
N PHE A 158 12.09 8.06 -4.44
CA PHE A 158 12.27 7.80 -5.86
C PHE A 158 13.20 8.82 -6.52
N SER A 159 13.00 10.12 -6.26
CA SER A 159 13.83 11.16 -6.88
C SER A 159 15.19 11.31 -6.22
N TYR A 160 15.26 11.37 -4.88
CA TYR A 160 16.52 11.59 -4.14
C TYR A 160 17.30 10.28 -3.92
N LEU A 161 16.73 9.29 -3.22
CA LEU A 161 17.41 8.02 -2.95
C LEU A 161 17.45 7.04 -4.14
N LYS A 162 16.79 7.36 -5.25
CA LYS A 162 16.71 6.52 -6.46
C LYS A 162 16.24 5.08 -6.19
N LYS A 163 15.33 4.91 -5.23
CA LYS A 163 14.65 3.63 -4.96
C LYS A 163 13.76 3.25 -6.14
N SER A 164 13.61 1.97 -6.38
CA SER A 164 12.79 1.49 -7.50
C SER A 164 11.31 1.59 -7.12
N PRO A 165 10.45 2.15 -7.98
CA PRO A 165 9.00 1.98 -7.84
C PRO A 165 8.62 0.48 -7.78
N GLY A 166 9.40 -0.37 -8.44
CA GLY A 166 9.27 -1.82 -8.39
C GLY A 166 9.72 -2.49 -7.09
N ASP A 167 10.21 -1.78 -6.07
CA ASP A 167 10.65 -2.38 -4.81
C ASP A 167 9.50 -3.05 -4.04
N GLY A 168 9.81 -4.13 -3.33
CA GLY A 168 8.86 -4.94 -2.54
C GLY A 168 8.91 -6.42 -2.91
N PRO A 169 8.15 -7.29 -2.22
CA PRO A 169 8.09 -8.71 -2.55
C PRO A 169 7.53 -8.99 -3.94
N PRO A 170 7.82 -10.14 -4.55
CA PRO A 170 7.26 -10.52 -5.85
C PRO A 170 5.82 -11.08 -5.72
N ILE A 171 4.94 -10.35 -5.03
CA ILE A 171 3.51 -10.69 -4.94
C ILE A 171 2.67 -9.60 -5.61
N LYS A 172 1.63 -10.02 -6.32
CA LYS A 172 0.59 -9.11 -6.80
C LYS A 172 -0.38 -8.85 -5.66
N ILE A 173 -0.53 -7.59 -5.29
CA ILE A 173 -1.44 -7.16 -4.22
C ILE A 173 -2.76 -6.65 -4.82
N PHE A 174 -2.72 -6.21 -6.07
CA PHE A 174 -3.83 -5.58 -6.77
C PHE A 174 -3.95 -6.24 -8.14
N GLU A 175 -5.15 -6.71 -8.48
CA GLU A 175 -5.41 -7.26 -9.80
C GLU A 175 -5.82 -6.14 -10.76
N ASP A 176 -5.20 -6.16 -11.94
CA ASP A 176 -5.41 -5.21 -13.02
C ASP A 176 -6.64 -5.66 -13.84
N ASP A 177 -7.78 -5.82 -13.18
CA ASP A 177 -8.99 -6.33 -13.82
C ASP A 177 -9.60 -5.20 -14.67
N HIS A 178 -9.15 -5.14 -15.93
CA HIS A 178 -9.67 -4.35 -17.04
C HIS A 178 -10.22 -2.96 -16.70
N ALA A 179 -9.32 -1.97 -16.74
CA ALA A 179 -9.52 -0.61 -17.21
C ALA A 179 -10.98 -0.21 -17.52
N GLN A 180 -11.79 0.12 -16.50
CA GLN A 180 -12.80 1.20 -16.58
C GLN A 180 -13.63 1.47 -15.33
N GLN A 181 -13.46 0.78 -14.20
CA GLN A 181 -14.28 1.11 -13.02
C GLN A 181 -13.45 1.25 -11.74
N ASP A 182 -13.44 2.48 -11.23
CA ASP A 182 -12.77 3.01 -10.03
C ASP A 182 -12.97 2.16 -8.76
N GLY A 183 -12.15 1.14 -8.58
CA GLY A 183 -12.09 0.37 -7.34
C GLY A 183 -10.89 -0.55 -7.35
N VAL A 184 -10.16 -0.57 -6.24
CA VAL A 184 -9.04 -1.49 -6.06
C VAL A 184 -9.59 -2.75 -5.41
N THR A 185 -9.71 -3.83 -6.17
CA THR A 185 -9.96 -5.16 -5.61
C THR A 185 -8.63 -5.69 -5.10
N LEU A 186 -8.57 -5.99 -3.79
CA LEU A 186 -7.47 -6.73 -3.21
C LEU A 186 -7.65 -8.20 -3.61
N ASP A 187 -6.98 -8.60 -4.68
CA ASP A 187 -6.78 -10.02 -4.99
C ASP A 187 -5.32 -10.37 -4.79
N LEU A 188 -5.08 -11.37 -3.96
CA LEU A 188 -3.77 -11.91 -3.64
C LEU A 188 -3.64 -13.24 -4.36
N GLU A 189 -3.54 -13.18 -5.68
CA GLU A 189 -3.34 -14.37 -6.48
C GLU A 189 -1.85 -14.68 -6.62
N VAL A 190 -1.43 -15.79 -6.01
CA VAL A 190 -0.10 -16.35 -6.24
C VAL A 190 -0.16 -17.17 -7.53
N LYS A 191 -0.06 -16.48 -8.68
CA LYS A 191 0.19 -17.14 -9.96
C LYS A 191 1.65 -17.64 -9.99
N ASP A 192 1.92 -18.73 -10.72
CA ASP A 192 3.28 -19.22 -11.04
C ASP A 192 4.03 -18.26 -11.99
N GLU A 193 3.96 -16.97 -11.72
CA GLU A 193 4.67 -15.93 -12.45
C GLU A 193 6.09 -15.79 -11.90
N LYS A 194 7.02 -15.43 -12.77
CA LYS A 194 8.39 -15.21 -12.34
C LYS A 194 8.44 -13.93 -11.50
N ALA A 195 9.25 -13.96 -10.44
CA ALA A 195 9.41 -12.81 -9.56
C ALA A 195 9.83 -11.54 -10.32
N GLU A 196 10.67 -11.69 -11.35
CA GLU A 196 11.11 -10.60 -12.22
C GLU A 196 9.95 -9.97 -13.00
N ASP A 197 8.99 -10.77 -13.46
CA ASP A 197 7.82 -10.28 -14.20
C ASP A 197 6.89 -9.48 -13.27
N VAL A 198 6.67 -9.95 -12.04
CA VAL A 198 5.88 -9.23 -11.02
C VAL A 198 6.52 -7.90 -10.65
N ILE A 199 7.85 -7.88 -10.45
CA ILE A 199 8.60 -6.66 -10.16
C ILE A 199 8.54 -5.67 -11.33
N ALA A 200 8.73 -6.16 -12.56
CA ALA A 200 8.69 -5.32 -13.76
C ALA A 200 7.30 -4.71 -13.99
N MET A 201 6.24 -5.50 -13.81
CA MET A 201 4.85 -5.03 -13.92
C MET A 201 4.55 -3.97 -12.86
N ARG A 202 4.86 -4.24 -11.58
CA ARG A 202 4.69 -3.26 -10.50
C ARG A 202 5.48 -1.98 -10.76
N ASN A 203 6.72 -2.10 -11.22
CA ASN A 203 7.55 -0.94 -11.54
C ASN A 203 6.87 -0.07 -12.60
N PHE A 204 6.33 -0.69 -13.64
CA PHE A 204 5.61 0.01 -14.70
C PHE A 204 4.36 0.72 -14.16
N ASP A 205 3.51 0.02 -13.41
CA ASP A 205 2.25 0.55 -12.90
C ASP A 205 2.47 1.71 -11.91
N LEU A 206 3.38 1.51 -10.96
CA LEU A 206 3.72 2.55 -9.98
C LEU A 206 4.42 3.73 -10.65
N ALA A 207 5.31 3.50 -11.63
CA ALA A 207 5.92 4.59 -12.37
C ALA A 207 4.86 5.44 -13.12
N GLN A 208 3.86 4.81 -13.74
CA GLN A 208 2.75 5.54 -14.37
C GLN A 208 1.95 6.36 -13.36
N LYS A 209 1.63 5.76 -12.21
CA LYS A 209 0.90 6.45 -11.15
C LYS A 209 1.68 7.62 -10.56
N VAL A 210 2.97 7.43 -10.30
CA VAL A 210 3.89 8.47 -9.84
C VAL A 210 3.94 9.62 -10.85
N ASN A 211 4.13 9.31 -12.15
CA ASN A 211 4.14 10.31 -13.21
C ASN A 211 2.81 11.09 -13.27
N TYR A 212 1.67 10.40 -13.20
CA TYR A 212 0.36 11.03 -13.17
C TYR A 212 0.18 11.99 -11.98
N LEU A 213 0.45 11.52 -10.75
CA LEU A 213 0.31 12.36 -9.56
C LEU A 213 1.25 13.56 -9.60
N PHE A 214 2.52 13.34 -9.94
CA PHE A 214 3.51 14.39 -9.92
C PHE A 214 3.25 15.47 -10.98
N LYS A 215 2.73 15.11 -12.17
CA LYS A 215 2.29 16.10 -13.15
C LYS A 215 1.21 17.03 -12.60
N ASN A 216 0.24 16.49 -11.87
CA ASN A 216 -0.79 17.32 -11.23
C ASN A 216 -0.15 18.26 -10.19
N PHE A 217 0.76 17.75 -9.34
CA PHE A 217 1.47 18.57 -8.35
C PHE A 217 2.25 19.72 -9.00
N LEU A 218 3.04 19.42 -10.04
CA LEU A 218 3.83 20.44 -10.72
C LEU A 218 2.94 21.44 -11.45
N ASN A 219 1.88 21.01 -12.12
CA ASN A 219 0.91 21.90 -12.76
C ASN A 219 0.25 22.83 -11.73
N ASN A 220 -0.19 22.30 -10.59
CA ASN A 220 -0.80 23.10 -9.52
C ASN A 220 0.18 24.13 -8.94
N TYR A 221 1.46 23.77 -8.79
CA TYR A 221 2.51 24.72 -8.40
C TYR A 221 2.74 25.79 -9.47
N ILE A 222 2.82 25.42 -10.75
CA ILE A 222 3.01 26.36 -11.86
C ILE A 222 1.87 27.38 -11.92
N GLN A 223 0.64 26.94 -11.67
CA GLN A 223 -0.54 27.82 -11.68
C GLN A 223 -0.62 28.76 -10.48
N SER A 224 -0.02 28.39 -9.34
CA SER A 224 -0.09 29.17 -8.10
C SER A 224 1.17 29.97 -7.79
N SER A 225 2.29 29.68 -8.43
CA SER A 225 3.58 30.35 -8.20
C SER A 225 3.79 31.55 -9.12
N ALA A 226 4.55 32.52 -8.62
CA ALA A 226 5.05 33.62 -9.45
C ALA A 226 6.13 33.11 -10.41
N ASP A 227 6.25 33.77 -11.56
CA ASP A 227 7.32 33.46 -12.52
C ASP A 227 8.68 33.74 -11.88
N SER A 228 9.42 32.67 -11.62
CA SER A 228 10.70 32.63 -10.92
C SER A 228 11.61 31.61 -11.58
N GLU A 229 12.91 31.69 -11.32
CA GLU A 229 13.88 30.71 -11.84
C GLU A 229 13.51 29.28 -11.44
N PHE A 230 13.07 29.08 -10.20
CA PHE A 230 12.61 27.78 -9.73
C PHE A 230 11.32 27.32 -10.43
N SER A 231 10.37 28.25 -10.69
CA SER A 231 9.17 27.94 -11.48
C SER A 231 9.53 27.48 -12.91
N GLN A 232 10.59 28.02 -13.51
CA GLN A 232 11.08 27.57 -14.82
C GLN A 232 11.67 26.15 -14.77
N LEU A 233 12.40 25.80 -13.69
CA LEU A 233 12.86 24.42 -13.47
C LEU A 233 11.68 23.46 -13.35
N VAL A 234 10.65 23.83 -12.59
CA VAL A 234 9.43 23.02 -12.44
C VAL A 234 8.68 22.86 -13.76
N LYS A 235 8.56 23.93 -14.57
CA LYS A 235 7.98 23.86 -15.92
C LYS A 235 8.76 22.90 -16.81
N SER A 236 10.09 22.96 -16.79
CA SER A 236 10.94 22.05 -17.54
C SER A 236 10.69 20.59 -17.14
N GLU A 237 10.63 20.29 -15.84
CA GLU A 237 10.37 18.93 -15.36
C GLU A 237 8.95 18.45 -15.73
N TYR A 238 7.95 19.33 -15.65
CA TYR A 238 6.59 19.02 -16.10
C TYR A 238 6.54 18.62 -17.58
N GLU A 239 7.27 19.32 -18.44
CA GLU A 239 7.36 18.97 -19.87
C GLU A 239 8.06 17.62 -20.10
N LEU A 240 9.08 17.28 -19.31
CA LEU A 240 9.74 15.96 -19.39
C LEU A 240 8.80 14.83 -18.97
N LEU A 241 8.03 15.02 -17.90
CA LEU A 241 7.03 14.04 -17.45
C LEU A 241 5.89 13.83 -18.49
N ASN A 242 5.61 14.83 -19.33
CA ASN A 242 4.64 14.70 -20.42
C ASN A 242 5.16 13.88 -21.61
N GLN A 243 6.48 13.79 -21.80
CA GLN A 243 7.09 13.06 -22.90
C GLN A 243 7.14 11.55 -22.65
N GLU A 244 7.30 11.13 -21.39
CA GLU A 244 7.49 9.74 -21.02
C GLU A 244 6.56 9.31 -19.88
N ARG A 245 5.67 8.35 -20.15
CA ARG A 245 4.60 7.95 -19.21
C ARG A 245 5.10 7.29 -17.92
N THR A 246 6.25 6.65 -17.96
CA THR A 246 6.85 5.91 -16.83
C THR A 246 8.04 6.64 -16.24
N ARG A 247 8.26 7.89 -16.63
CA ARG A 247 9.36 8.69 -16.11
C ARG A 247 9.11 9.05 -14.65
N ILE A 248 10.13 8.84 -13.83
CA ILE A 248 10.16 9.26 -12.43
C ILE A 248 10.58 10.73 -12.36
N PRO A 249 9.93 11.55 -11.52
CA PRO A 249 10.26 12.96 -11.44
C PRO A 249 11.71 13.17 -11.00
N TRP A 250 12.37 14.14 -11.62
CA TRP A 250 13.75 14.53 -11.37
C TRP A 250 14.72 13.36 -11.56
N GLU A 251 14.54 12.59 -12.63
CA GLU A 251 15.35 11.41 -12.95
C GLU A 251 16.84 11.75 -13.05
N GLU A 252 17.19 12.88 -13.67
CA GLU A 252 18.58 13.37 -13.82
C GLU A 252 19.15 13.97 -12.54
N GLY A 253 18.30 14.26 -11.54
CA GLY A 253 18.70 14.86 -10.28
C GLY A 253 17.73 15.93 -9.81
N LEU A 254 17.61 16.05 -8.48
CA LEU A 254 16.84 17.14 -7.86
C LEU A 254 17.58 18.48 -8.02
N PRO A 255 16.85 19.62 -8.03
CA PRO A 255 17.45 20.94 -7.91
C PRO A 255 18.40 21.03 -6.71
N GLU A 256 19.55 21.69 -6.86
CA GLU A 256 20.59 21.78 -5.80
C GLU A 256 20.04 22.30 -4.47
N THR A 257 19.08 23.22 -4.52
CA THR A 257 18.41 23.78 -3.34
C THR A 257 17.61 22.74 -2.54
N LEU A 258 17.06 21.73 -3.20
CA LEU A 258 16.40 20.61 -2.51
C LEU A 258 17.43 19.58 -2.06
N VAL A 259 18.44 19.29 -2.88
CA VAL A 259 19.51 18.35 -2.53
C VAL A 259 20.20 18.74 -1.22
N SER A 260 20.51 20.03 -1.02
CA SER A 260 21.14 20.50 0.22
C SER A 260 20.28 20.21 1.46
N ILE A 261 18.97 20.43 1.38
CA ILE A 261 18.03 20.15 2.49
C ILE A 261 17.95 18.65 2.75
N MET A 262 17.85 17.85 1.67
CA MET A 262 17.70 16.40 1.77
C MET A 262 18.97 15.74 2.34
N GLU A 263 20.16 16.26 2.03
CA GLU A 263 21.42 15.73 2.55
C GLU A 263 21.53 15.88 4.07
N GLU A 264 20.99 16.96 4.65
CA GLU A 264 20.99 17.17 6.11
C GLU A 264 20.15 16.14 6.87
N VAL A 265 19.13 15.56 6.23
CA VAL A 265 18.23 14.56 6.83
C VAL A 265 18.34 13.19 6.15
N LYS A 266 19.40 12.95 5.37
CA LYS A 266 19.57 11.76 4.55
C LYS A 266 19.49 10.46 5.34
N GLU A 267 20.21 10.36 6.46
CA GLU A 267 20.18 9.16 7.31
C GLU A 267 18.75 8.84 7.78
N LYS A 268 17.97 9.87 8.09
CA LYS A 268 16.57 9.70 8.48
C LYS A 268 15.70 9.25 7.31
N ILE A 269 15.88 9.82 6.11
CA ILE A 269 15.18 9.36 4.90
C ILE A 269 15.51 7.89 4.65
N GLU A 270 16.78 7.50 4.67
CA GLU A 270 17.19 6.10 4.46
C GLU A 270 16.60 5.15 5.50
N SER A 271 16.64 5.53 6.79
CA SER A 271 16.11 4.70 7.89
C SER A 271 14.58 4.54 7.87
N THR A 272 13.87 5.46 7.23
CA THR A 272 12.40 5.42 7.15
C THR A 272 11.88 4.65 5.93
N TYR A 273 12.75 4.32 4.97
CA TYR A 273 12.38 3.58 3.78
C TYR A 273 12.23 2.09 4.08
N VAL A 274 11.08 1.52 3.72
CA VAL A 274 10.79 0.11 3.92
C VAL A 274 10.27 -0.49 2.61
N ALA A 275 11.16 -1.19 1.89
CA ALA A 275 10.87 -1.74 0.56
C ALA A 275 9.64 -2.65 0.56
N VAL A 276 9.43 -3.42 1.62
CA VAL A 276 8.36 -4.41 1.71
C VAL A 276 6.94 -3.81 1.62
N ILE A 277 6.76 -2.56 2.04
CA ILE A 277 5.49 -1.82 1.93
C ILE A 277 5.41 -0.85 0.77
N ASN A 278 6.47 -0.64 0.02
CA ASN A 278 6.44 0.25 -1.16
C ASN A 278 5.21 0.04 -2.08
N PRO A 279 4.73 -1.21 -2.33
CA PRO A 279 3.54 -1.42 -3.15
C PRO A 279 2.24 -0.87 -2.55
N ILE A 280 2.15 -0.68 -1.23
CA ILE A 280 0.94 -0.22 -0.55
C ILE A 280 1.00 1.30 -0.24
N GLU A 281 2.19 1.89 -0.22
CA GLU A 281 2.46 3.29 0.14
C GLU A 281 1.71 4.30 -0.71
N LEU A 282 1.81 4.16 -2.03
CA LEU A 282 1.17 5.07 -2.98
C LEU A 282 -0.26 4.68 -3.34
N ASN A 283 -0.82 3.68 -2.66
CA ASN A 283 -2.18 3.22 -2.89
C ASN A 283 -3.15 3.75 -1.81
N SER A 284 -4.40 3.91 -2.23
CA SER A 284 -5.54 4.24 -1.38
C SER A 284 -6.58 3.14 -1.56
N ILE A 285 -7.20 2.72 -0.46
CA ILE A 285 -8.37 1.86 -0.54
C ILE A 285 -9.52 2.74 -1.04
N LYS A 286 -9.97 2.49 -2.26
CA LYS A 286 -11.22 3.04 -2.80
C LYS A 286 -12.21 1.89 -2.89
N GLN A 287 -13.19 1.83 -1.98
CA GLN A 287 -14.30 0.89 -2.12
C GLN A 287 -15.29 1.44 -3.14
N LYS A 288 -15.75 0.58 -4.06
CA LYS A 288 -16.96 0.88 -4.82
C LYS A 288 -18.14 0.69 -3.89
N LEU A 289 -18.66 1.79 -3.35
CA LEU A 289 -20.02 1.81 -2.83
C LEU A 289 -20.96 1.72 -4.05
N HIS A 290 -21.33 0.49 -4.44
CA HIS A 290 -22.45 0.28 -5.34
C HIS A 290 -23.69 0.92 -4.69
N LYS A 291 -24.10 2.09 -5.20
CA LYS A 291 -25.39 2.73 -4.89
C LYS A 291 -26.51 2.10 -5.70
#